data_AF-A0A9N8K0I0-F1
#
_entry.id   AF-A0A9N8K0I0-F1
#
_cell.length_a   1.000
_cell.length_b   1.000
_cell.length_c   1.000
_cell.angle_alpha   90.00
_cell.angle_beta   90.00
_cell.angle_gamma   90.00
#
_symmetry.space_group_name_H-M   'P 1'
#
loop_
_entity.id
_entity.type
_entity.pdbx_description
1 polymer ?
#
loop_
_entity_poly.entity_id
_entity_poly.type
_entity_poly.pdbx_seq_one_letter_code
_entity_poly.pdbx_strand_id
1 'polypeptide(L)'
;MALATFSNWVFNFIIGMVSPDAFAGIHGYFYVIIGGFCLFSAGLAYFYYVETAGHSLEEIAIAFGDKAFAHNDQEVMAQASGDVDQIHMTKA
;
A
#
# COMPACT_ATOMS: atom_id res chain seq x y z
N MET A 1 -5.79 -4.73 -5.99
CA MET A 1 -5.49 -4.64 -7.44
C MET A 1 -6.55 -3.87 -8.23
N ALA A 2 -7.82 -4.31 -8.26
CA ALA A 2 -8.86 -3.70 -9.10
C ALA A 2 -9.06 -2.18 -8.87
N LEU A 3 -9.08 -1.73 -7.61
CA LEU A 3 -9.26 -0.32 -7.28
C LEU A 3 -8.10 0.58 -7.77
N ALA A 4 -6.86 0.09 -7.66
CA ALA A 4 -5.68 0.82 -8.12
C ALA A 4 -5.62 0.92 -9.65
N THR A 5 -5.98 -0.15 -10.35
CA THR A 5 -6.10 -0.14 -11.80
C THR A 5 -7.22 0.80 -12.24
N PHE A 6 -8.39 0.70 -11.62
CA PHE A 6 -9.54 1.56 -11.92
C PHE A 6 -9.21 3.04 -11.69
N SER A 7 -8.63 3.39 -10.54
CA SER A 7 -8.27 4.77 -10.24
C SER A 7 -7.26 5.33 -11.24
N ASN A 8 -6.24 4.55 -11.63
CA ASN A 8 -5.28 4.96 -12.64
C ASN A 8 -5.94 5.30 -13.98
N TRP A 9 -6.81 4.43 -14.48
CA TRP A 9 -7.52 4.65 -15.75
C TRP A 9 -8.49 5.83 -15.69
N VAL A 10 -9.20 5.99 -14.57
CA VAL A 10 -10.11 7.14 -14.37
C VAL A 10 -9.35 8.46 -14.36
N PHE A 11 -8.25 8.56 -13.62
CA PHE A 11 -7.45 9.79 -13.61
C PHE A 11 -6.83 10.10 -14.98
N ASN A 12 -6.35 9.09 -15.70
CA ASN A 12 -5.88 9.28 -17.07
C ASN A 12 -6.98 9.82 -17.99
N PHE A 13 -8.22 9.31 -17.87
CA PHE A 13 -9.35 9.81 -18.65
C PHE A 13 -9.72 11.26 -18.29
N ILE A 14 -9.80 11.57 -16.99
CA ILE A 14 -10.11 12.93 -16.51
C ILE A 14 -9.07 13.92 -17.03
N ILE A 15 -7.78 13.60 -16.92
CA ILE A 15 -6.70 14.47 -17.42
C ILE A 15 -6.83 14.65 -18.93
N GLY A 16 -7.12 13.58 -19.69
CA GLY A 16 -7.34 13.65 -21.13
C GLY A 16 -8.49 14.58 -21.53
N MET A 17 -9.59 14.57 -20.77
CA MET A 17 -10.75 15.43 -21.02
C MET A 17 -10.54 16.87 -20.57
N VAL A 18 -9.87 17.10 -19.44
CA VAL A 18 -9.67 18.44 -18.86
C VAL A 18 -8.54 19.22 -19.54
N SER A 19 -7.51 18.52 -20.04
CA SER A 19 -6.34 19.17 -20.67
C SER A 19 -6.71 20.15 -21.78
N PRO A 20 -7.55 19.83 -22.80
CA PRO A 20 -7.88 20.78 -23.87
C PRO A 20 -8.57 22.06 -23.35
N ASP A 21 -9.52 21.94 -22.42
CA ASP A 21 -10.22 23.09 -21.82
C ASP A 21 -9.27 23.93 -20.96
N ALA A 22 -8.39 23.27 -20.20
CA ALA A 22 -7.39 23.95 -19.38
C ALA A 22 -6.37 24.71 -20.23
N PHE A 23 -5.88 24.13 -21.33
CA PHE A 23 -4.98 24.82 -22.25
C PHE A 23 -5.66 25.98 -22.98
N ALA A 24 -6.96 25.90 -23.28
CA ALA A 24 -7.69 27.01 -23.87
C ALA A 24 -7.90 28.18 -22.89
N GLY A 25 -8.12 27.88 -21.60
CA GLY A 25 -8.33 28.91 -20.58
C GLY A 25 -7.01 29.51 -20.06
N ILE A 26 -6.17 28.67 -19.45
CA ILE A 26 -4.97 29.09 -18.71
C ILE A 26 -3.66 28.84 -19.45
N HIS A 27 -3.73 28.28 -20.67
CA HIS A 27 -2.55 28.07 -21.53
C HIS A 27 -1.46 27.27 -20.80
N GLY A 28 -0.20 27.72 -20.89
CA GLY A 28 0.94 27.07 -20.24
C GLY A 28 0.94 27.10 -18.72
N TYR A 29 0.09 27.89 -18.06
CA TYR A 29 0.00 27.88 -16.59
C TYR A 29 -0.57 26.56 -16.05
N PHE A 30 -1.21 25.75 -16.89
CA PHE A 30 -1.64 24.40 -16.53
C PHE A 30 -0.48 23.52 -16.01
N TYR A 31 0.74 23.71 -16.51
CA TYR A 31 1.92 22.98 -16.02
C TYR A 31 2.25 23.26 -14.55
N VAL A 32 1.93 24.46 -14.04
CA VAL A 32 2.14 24.80 -12.62
C VAL A 32 1.18 24.01 -11.74
N ILE A 33 -0.05 23.77 -12.20
CA ILE A 33 -1.04 22.95 -11.50
C ILE A 33 -0.56 21.50 -11.41
N ILE A 34 -0.09 20.94 -12.53
CA ILE A 34 0.48 19.58 -12.55
C ILE A 34 1.70 19.48 -11.63
N GLY A 35 2.61 20.47 -11.66
CA GLY A 35 3.74 20.56 -10.75
C GLY A 35 3.32 20.59 -9.27
N GLY A 36 2.24 21.32 -8.95
CA GLY A 36 1.65 21.35 -7.61
C GLY A 36 1.15 19.98 -7.15
N PHE A 37 0.44 19.25 -8.03
CA PHE A 37 0.01 17.87 -7.73
C PHE A 37 1.19 16.92 -7.52
N CYS A 38 2.27 17.06 -8.29
CA CYS A 38 3.48 16.27 -8.09
C CYS A 38 4.11 16.54 -6.71
N LEU A 39 4.23 17.81 -6.31
CA LEU A 39 4.77 18.17 -4.98
C LEU A 39 3.87 17.69 -3.85
N PHE A 40 2.56 17.81 -4.00
CA PHE A 40 1.61 17.26 -3.03
C PHE A 40 1.74 15.75 -2.90
N SER A 41 1.84 15.03 -4.02
CA SER A 41 2.07 13.58 -4.02
C SER A 41 3.41 13.21 -3.37
N ALA A 42 4.47 14.00 -3.60
CA ALA A 42 5.76 13.78 -2.94
C ALA A 42 5.67 14.00 -1.42
N GLY A 43 4.91 15.01 -0.99
CA GLY A 43 4.63 15.23 0.43
C GLY A 43 3.89 14.05 1.06
N LEU A 44 2.84 13.55 0.40
CA LEU A 44 2.13 12.36 0.88
C LEU A 44 3.03 11.13 0.93
N ALA A 45 3.87 10.93 -0.09
CA ALA A 45 4.87 9.85 -0.12
C ALA A 45 5.81 9.92 1.08
N TYR A 46 6.35 11.09 1.39
CA TYR A 46 7.28 11.27 2.49
C TYR A 46 6.67 11.02 3.88
N PHE A 47 5.42 11.45 4.10
CA PHE A 47 4.79 11.35 5.44
C PHE A 47 4.02 10.05 5.69
N TYR A 48 3.42 9.45 4.67
CA TYR A 48 2.46 8.34 4.84
C TYR A 48 2.93 7.00 4.28
N TYR A 49 3.86 6.99 3.32
CA TYR A 49 4.33 5.74 2.74
C TYR A 49 5.57 5.25 3.50
N VAL A 50 5.54 3.97 3.87
CA VAL A 50 6.73 3.27 4.37
C VAL A 50 7.54 2.73 3.20
N GLU A 51 8.86 2.67 3.37
CA GLU A 51 9.77 2.09 2.39
C GLU A 51 9.49 0.58 2.24
N THR A 52 9.28 0.12 1.01
CA THR A 52 8.94 -1.28 0.71
C THR A 52 10.05 -2.02 -0.04
N ALA A 53 11.11 -1.33 -0.47
CA ALA A 53 12.22 -1.98 -1.16
C ALA A 53 13.03 -2.87 -0.20
N GLY A 54 13.35 -4.09 -0.65
CA GLY A 54 14.17 -5.04 0.12
C GLY A 54 13.44 -5.74 1.27
N HIS A 55 12.14 -5.50 1.45
CA HIS A 55 11.32 -6.12 2.49
C HIS A 55 10.42 -7.23 1.93
N SER A 56 10.11 -8.23 2.77
CA SER A 56 9.12 -9.25 2.43
C SER A 56 7.69 -8.68 2.50
N LEU A 57 6.72 -9.33 1.85
CA LEU A 57 5.31 -8.89 1.93
C LEU A 57 4.77 -8.89 3.37
N GLU A 58 5.27 -9.80 4.21
CA GLU A 58 4.91 -9.91 5.63
C GLU A 58 5.49 -8.75 6.44
N GLU A 59 6.77 -8.40 6.23
CA GLU A 59 7.41 -7.25 6.86
C GLU A 59 6.74 -5.93 6.47
N ILE A 60 6.34 -5.79 5.20
CA ILE A 60 5.60 -4.63 4.70
C ILE A 60 4.24 -4.52 5.40
N ALA A 61 3.51 -5.63 5.54
CA ALA A 61 2.22 -5.62 6.25
C ALA A 61 2.36 -5.17 7.71
N ILE A 62 3.40 -5.64 8.40
CA ILE A 62 3.73 -5.21 9.77
C ILE A 62 4.09 -3.72 9.81
N ALA A 63 4.89 -3.23 8.87
CA ALA A 63 5.29 -1.83 8.78
C ALA A 63 4.10 -0.87 8.54
N PHE A 64 3.08 -1.32 7.80
CA PHE A 64 1.82 -0.59 7.63
C PHE A 64 0.84 -0.75 8.81
N GLY A 65 1.19 -1.53 9.85
CA GLY A 65 0.41 -1.69 11.06
C GLY A 65 -0.67 -2.78 10.99
N ASP A 66 -0.57 -3.69 10.03
CA ASP A 66 -1.52 -4.79 9.89
C ASP A 66 -1.26 -5.85 10.98
N LYS A 67 -2.17 -5.92 11.96
CA LYS A 67 -2.07 -6.86 13.10
C LYS A 67 -2.62 -8.25 12.78
N ALA A 68 -3.18 -8.46 11.59
CA ALA A 68 -3.78 -9.73 11.18
C ALA A 68 -2.77 -10.90 11.21
N PHE A 69 -1.49 -10.64 10.89
CA PHE A 69 -0.44 -11.66 10.90
C PHE A 69 0.14 -11.93 12.30
N ALA A 70 0.10 -10.95 13.20
CA ALA A 70 0.62 -11.11 14.56
C ALA A 70 -0.22 -12.06 15.43
N HIS A 71 -1.52 -12.19 15.14
CA HIS A 71 -2.42 -13.06 15.92
C HIS A 71 -2.33 -14.52 15.49
N ASN A 72 -2.23 -14.80 14.18
CA ASN A 72 -2.15 -16.17 13.67
C ASN A 72 -0.86 -16.88 14.09
N ASP A 73 0.26 -16.17 14.17
CA ASP A 73 1.54 -16.78 14.58
C ASP A 73 1.53 -17.17 16.07
N GLN A 74 0.93 -16.38 16.95
CA GLN A 74 0.79 -16.77 18.36
C GLN A 74 -0.11 -17.99 18.54
N GLU A 75 -1.22 -18.07 17.81
CA GLU A 75 -2.14 -19.22 17.88
C GLU A 75 -1.51 -20.49 17.30
N VAL A 76 -0.83 -20.40 16.15
CA VAL A 76 -0.14 -21.54 15.52
C VAL A 76 1.03 -22.03 16.39
N MET A 77 1.81 -21.13 16.99
CA MET A 77 2.91 -21.53 17.90
C MET A 77 2.39 -22.09 19.23
N ALA A 78 1.28 -21.58 19.76
CA ALA A 78 0.63 -22.15 20.95
C ALA A 78 0.08 -23.56 20.67
N GLN A 79 -0.52 -23.77 19.49
CA GLN A 79 -1.06 -25.06 19.09
C GLN A 79 0.04 -26.06 18.74
N ALA A 80 1.12 -25.63 18.09
CA ALA A 80 2.30 -26.47 17.83
C ALA A 80 3.03 -26.88 19.11
N SER A 81 3.12 -25.99 20.11
CA SER A 81 3.70 -26.32 21.42
C SER A 81 2.86 -27.37 22.14
N GLY A 82 1.53 -27.25 22.10
CA GLY A 82 0.61 -28.23 22.66
C GLY A 82 0.71 -29.61 22.00
N ASP A 83 0.85 -29.66 20.67
CA ASP A 83 1.03 -30.92 19.94
C ASP A 83 2.39 -31.58 20.25
N VAL A 84 3.48 -30.81 20.37
CA VAL A 84 4.81 -31.35 20.72
C VAL A 84 4.83 -31.97 22.11
N ASP A 85 4.12 -31.38 23.09
CA ASP A 85 3.98 -31.94 24.44
C ASP A 85 3.18 -33.24 24.44
N GLN A 86 2.12 -33.34 23.63
CA GLN A 86 1.32 -34.56 23.45
C GLN A 86 2.11 -35.71 22.80
N ILE A 87 2.96 -35.39 21.81
CA ILE A 87 3.81 -36.38 21.13
C ILE A 87 4.88 -36.94 22.09
N HIS A 88 5.42 -36.12 22.99
CA HIS A 88 6.36 -36.59 24.02
C HIS A 88 5.69 -37.46 25.09
N MET A 89 4.45 -37.15 25.49
CA MET A 89 3.69 -37.96 26.46
C MET A 89 3.25 -39.33 25.90
N THR A 90 3.04 -39.45 24.59
CA THR A 90 2.63 -40.71 23.94
C THR A 90 3.78 -41.71 23.72
N LYS A 91 5.03 -41.25 23.77
CA LYS A 91 6.23 -42.06 23.48
C LYS A 91 7.02 -42.50 24.72
N ALA A 92 6.55 -42.18 25.94
CA ALA A 92 7.10 -42.61 27.21
C ALA A 92 6.34 -43.82 27.78
#